data_AF-A0A1Q6DQF3-F1
#
_entry.id   AF-A0A1Q6DQF3-F1
#
_cell.length_a   1.000
_cell.length_b   1.000
_cell.length_c   1.000
_cell.angle_alpha   90.00
_cell.angle_beta   90.00
_cell.angle_gamma   90.00
#
_symmetry.space_group_name_H-M   'P 1'
#
loop_
_entity.id
_entity.type
_entity.pdbx_description
1 polymer ?
#
loop_
_entity_poly.entity_id
_entity_poly.type
_entity_poly.pdbx_seq_one_letter_code
_entity_poly.pdbx_strand_id
1 'polypeptide(L)' 'MNSSEICFGLNRDTDECSLAVFLQMFSRPHLLETLIPRMTDGDISATVDFLTGLMKKHLSETEYHNLFLGEEKA' A
#
# COMPACT_ATOMS: atom_id res chain seq x y z
N MET A 1 7.60 3.94 -14.88
CA MET A 1 6.17 4.20 -15.04
C MET A 1 5.81 5.42 -14.20
N ASN A 2 5.31 6.49 -14.81
CA ASN A 2 4.90 7.73 -14.14
C ASN A 2 3.38 7.75 -13.90
N SER A 3 2.88 8.72 -13.12
CA SER A 3 1.44 8.82 -12.80
C SER A 3 0.53 8.91 -14.02
N SER A 4 1.04 9.40 -15.16
CA SER A 4 0.32 9.51 -16.44
C SER A 4 0.23 8.18 -17.22
N GLU A 5 0.89 7.13 -16.74
CA GLU A 5 0.99 5.84 -17.43
C GLU A 5 0.21 4.74 -16.71
N ILE A 6 -0.34 5.00 -15.51
CA ILE A 6 -1.16 4.07 -14.74
C ILE A 6 -2.34 3.59 -15.59
N CYS A 7 -2.46 2.28 -15.75
CA CYS A 7 -3.54 1.65 -16.48
C CYS A 7 -3.87 0.29 -15.85
N PHE A 8 -5.15 0.09 -15.53
CA PHE A 8 -5.64 -1.16 -14.96
C PHE A 8 -6.55 -1.91 -15.96
N GLY A 9 -6.49 -3.24 -15.94
CA GLY A 9 -7.37 -4.13 -16.70
C GLY A 9 -6.85 -4.53 -18.09
N LEU A 10 -5.62 -4.18 -18.45
CA LEU A 10 -5.01 -4.59 -19.73
C LEU A 10 -4.36 -5.95 -19.66
N ASN A 11 -3.48 -6.15 -18.67
CA ASN A 11 -2.82 -7.42 -18.38
C ASN A 11 -2.22 -7.38 -16.96
N ARG A 12 -1.88 -8.57 -16.44
CA ARG A 12 -1.39 -8.74 -15.07
C ARG A 12 -0.14 -7.91 -14.77
N ASP A 13 0.85 -7.95 -15.65
CA ASP A 13 2.13 -7.27 -15.44
C ASP A 13 1.95 -5.74 -15.37
N THR A 14 1.07 -5.21 -16.23
CA THR A 14 0.74 -3.78 -16.25
C THR A 14 -0.05 -3.37 -15.02
N ASP A 15 -0.95 -4.23 -14.54
CA ASP A 15 -1.71 -3.99 -13.32
C ASP A 15 -0.80 -3.97 -12.08
N GLU A 16 0.17 -4.89 -12.00
CA GLU A 16 1.14 -4.95 -10.90
C GLU A 16 2.03 -3.69 -10.89
N CYS A 17 2.54 -3.28 -12.04
CA CYS A 17 3.34 -2.06 -12.18
C CYS A 17 2.50 -0.82 -11.82
N SER A 18 1.27 -0.74 -12.30
CA SER A 18 0.34 0.36 -12.02
C SER A 18 -0.02 0.44 -10.53
N LEU A 19 -0.26 -0.69 -9.88
CA LEU A 19 -0.55 -0.75 -8.45
C LEU A 19 0.64 -0.27 -7.61
N ALA A 20 1.86 -0.64 -7.99
CA ALA A 20 3.07 -0.17 -7.31
C ALA A 20 3.20 1.35 -7.37
N VAL A 21 3.02 1.95 -8.56
CA VAL A 21 3.06 3.42 -8.72
C VAL A 21 1.91 4.08 -7.95
N PHE A 22 0.71 3.51 -7.98
CA PHE A 22 -0.45 4.02 -7.26
C PHE A 22 -0.20 4.08 -5.74
N LEU A 23 0.36 3.02 -5.15
CA LEU A 23 0.70 2.98 -3.73
C LEU A 23 1.80 3.98 -3.36
N GLN A 24 2.82 4.15 -4.22
CA GLN A 24 3.84 5.19 -4.04
C GLN A 24 3.27 6.61 -4.12
N MET A 25 2.26 6.84 -4.96
CA MET A 25 1.56 8.12 -5.02
C MET A 25 0.72 8.36 -3.78
N PHE A 26 0.04 7.32 -3.28
CA PHE A 26 -0.76 7.38 -2.06
C PHE A 26 0.10 7.72 -0.84
N SER A 27 1.32 7.18 -0.75
CA SER A 27 2.23 7.40 0.37
C SER A 27 3.00 8.73 0.33
N ARG A 28 2.74 9.61 -0.64
CA ARG A 28 3.42 10.92 -0.72
C ARG A 28 3.13 11.76 0.52
N PRO A 29 4.16 12.37 1.16
CA PRO A 29 3.98 13.10 2.42
C PRO A 29 2.85 14.13 2.39
N HIS A 30 2.83 14.98 1.36
CA HIS A 30 1.82 16.04 1.26
C HIS A 30 0.38 15.53 1.07
N LEU A 31 0.22 14.38 0.41
CA LEU A 31 -1.10 13.75 0.26
C LEU A 31 -1.54 13.18 1.61
N LEU A 32 -0.66 12.48 2.32
CA LEU A 32 -0.96 11.90 3.64
C LEU A 32 -1.31 12.99 4.67
N GLU A 33 -0.53 14.07 4.72
CA GLU A 33 -0.79 15.25 5.57
C GLU A 33 -2.17 15.88 5.30
N THR A 34 -2.65 15.81 4.07
CA THR A 34 -3.94 16.38 3.67
C THR A 34 -5.09 15.40 3.88
N LEU A 35 -4.90 14.12 3.56
CA LEU A 35 -5.94 13.11 3.49
C LEU A 35 -6.23 12.50 4.88
N ILE A 36 -5.20 12.12 5.63
CA ILE A 36 -5.37 11.41 6.92
C ILE A 36 -6.24 12.20 7.89
N PRO A 37 -6.07 13.52 8.11
CA PRO A 37 -6.92 14.28 9.03
C PRO A 37 -8.39 14.38 8.62
N ARG A 38 -8.73 14.05 7.37
CA ARG A 38 -10.11 14.09 6.84
C ARG A 38 -10.81 12.74 6.92
N MET A 39 -10.07 11.67 7.19
CA MET A 39 -10.61 10.32 7.32
C MET A 39 -11.36 10.20 8.64
N THR A 40 -12.51 9.51 8.62
CA THR A 40 -13.19 9.13 9.86
C THR A 40 -12.43 8.00 10.55
N ASP A 41 -12.70 7.76 11.83
CA ASP A 41 -12.13 6.59 12.55
C ASP A 41 -12.44 5.27 11.82
N GLY A 42 -13.63 5.18 11.21
CA GLY A 42 -14.03 4.03 10.39
C GLY A 42 -13.17 3.87 9.14
N ASP A 43 -12.87 4.96 8.43
CA ASP A 43 -12.00 4.94 7.25
C ASP A 43 -10.58 4.52 7.61
N ILE A 44 -10.07 5.00 8.75
CA ILE A 44 -8.73 4.63 9.27
C ILE A 44 -8.70 3.12 9.55
N SER A 45 -9.66 2.60 10.31
CA SER A 45 -9.73 1.16 10.62
C SER A 45 -9.82 0.32 9.35
N ALA A 46 -10.73 0.67 8.43
CA ALA A 46 -10.91 -0.08 7.18
C ALA A 46 -9.65 -0.09 6.32
N THR A 47 -8.90 1.01 6.28
CA THR A 47 -7.64 1.09 5.53
C THR A 47 -6.56 0.20 6.13
N VAL A 48 -6.40 0.23 7.46
CA VAL A 48 -5.47 -0.64 8.18
C VAL A 48 -5.84 -2.11 8.00
N ASP A 49 -7.13 -2.45 8.15
CA ASP A 49 -7.64 -3.82 7.99
C ASP A 49 -7.39 -4.35 6.57
N PHE A 50 -7.61 -3.52 5.56
CA PHE A 50 -7.36 -3.90 4.17
C PHE A 50 -5.87 -4.17 3.90
N LEU A 51 -4.99 -3.24 4.25
CA LEU A 51 -3.55 -3.37 4.01
C LEU A 51 -2.94 -4.53 4.82
N THR A 52 -3.32 -4.67 6.09
CA THR A 52 -2.85 -5.78 6.92
C THR A 52 -3.41 -7.13 6.45
N GLY A 53 -4.65 -7.17 5.95
CA GLY A 53 -5.23 -8.36 5.33
C GLY A 53 -4.45 -8.82 4.10
N LEU A 54 -4.00 -7.90 3.24
CA LEU A 54 -3.14 -8.23 2.09
C LEU A 54 -1.81 -8.82 2.56
N MET A 55 -1.15 -8.19 3.53
CA MET A 55 0.12 -8.68 4.05
C MET A 55 -0.03 -10.07 4.69
N LYS A 56 -1.02 -10.29 5.54
CA LYS A 56 -1.28 -11.60 6.18
C LYS A 56 -1.54 -12.72 5.16
N LYS A 57 -2.15 -12.38 4.02
CA LYS A 57 -2.47 -13.36 2.97
C LYS A 57 -1.24 -13.75 2.14
N HIS A 58 -0.27 -12.85 2.01
CA HIS A 58 0.79 -12.97 1.02
C HIS A 58 2.21 -12.98 1.59
N LEU A 59 2.41 -12.61 2.85
CA LEU A 59 3.69 -12.62 3.55
C LEU A 59 3.69 -13.66 4.66
N SER A 60 4.82 -14.34 4.84
CA SER A 60 5.14 -15.06 6.06
C SER A 60 5.36 -14.09 7.24
N GLU A 61 5.36 -14.63 8.45
CA GLU A 61 5.68 -13.84 9.65
C GLU A 61 7.04 -13.14 9.51
N THR A 62 8.08 -13.87 9.07
CA THR A 62 9.42 -13.32 8.87
C THR A 62 9.42 -12.19 7.84
N GLU A 63 8.72 -12.35 6.71
CA GLU A 63 8.62 -11.30 5.69
C GLU A 63 7.88 -10.06 6.21
N TYR A 64 6.83 -10.23 7.02
CA TYR A 64 6.13 -9.10 7.62
C TYR A 64 7.04 -8.29 8.56
N HIS A 65 7.78 -8.96 9.46
CA HIS A 65 8.71 -8.27 10.36
C HIS A 65 9.83 -7.56 9.59
N ASN A 66 10.47 -8.28 8.65
CA ASN A 66 11.63 -7.74 7.93
C ASN A 66 11.23 -6.63 6.93
N LEU A 67 10.17 -6.82 6.15
CA LEU A 67 9.82 -5.93 5.04
C LEU A 67 8.90 -4.77 5.44
N PHE A 68 7.97 -5.00 6.38
CA PHE A 68 6.99 -3.98 6.77
C PHE A 68 7.36 -3.27 8.07
N LEU A 69 7.75 -4.03 9.11
CA LEU A 69 8.15 -3.43 10.39
C LEU A 69 9.60 -2.92 10.39
N GLY A 70 10.42 -3.38 9.45
CA GLY A 70 11.86 -3.07 9.41
C GLY A 70 12.62 -3.69 10.59
N GLU A 71 12.04 -4.72 11.21
CA GLU A 71 12.65 -5.47 12.29
C GLU A 71 13.44 -6.62 11.65
N GLU A 72 14.76 -6.52 11.54
CA GLU A 72 15.58 -7.70 11.29
C GLU A 72 15.47 -8.62 12.52
N LYS A 73 14.76 -9.75 12.39
CA LYS A 73 14.87 -10.82 13.39
C LYS A 73 16.33 -11.33 13.35
N ALA A 74 17.13 -10.86 14.32
CA ALA A 74 18.47 -11.39 14.61
C ALA A 74 18.41 -12.84 15.13
#